data_AF-A0A0G4PT73-F1
#
_entry.id   AF-A0A0G4PT73-F1
#
_cell.length_a   1.000
_cell.length_b   1.000
_cell.length_c   1.000
_cell.angle_alpha   90.00
_cell.angle_beta   90.00
_cell.angle_gamma   90.00
#
_symmetry.space_group_name_H-M   'P 1'
#
loop_
_entity.id
_entity.type
_entity.pdbx_description
1 polymer ?
#
loop_
_entity_poly.entity_id
_entity_poly.type
_entity_poly.pdbx_seq_one_letter_code
_entity_poly.pdbx_strand_id
1 'polypeptide(L)'
;MPPIRPQSSRNSIEKEGRILLAIQAIQNKEISAIREAARRFQVPESTLRTRLRGITFRAETRANGHKLTQIEEESLQKWILSMDSRGSAPRPSTVREMANLLLEKRGTTPVVSVGKNWVTEFVKRHPLLSSRFSKRYNYERAKCEDPKVIGEWFNLV
;
A
#
# COMPACT_ATOMS: atom_id res chain seq x y z
N MET A 1 14.03 13.03 3.11
CA MET A 1 14.41 12.51 4.45
C MET A 1 13.51 11.32 4.77
N PRO A 2 14.04 10.19 5.25
CA PRO A 2 13.19 9.13 5.78
C PRO A 2 12.43 9.66 7.01
N PRO A 3 11.16 9.24 7.23
CA PRO A 3 10.36 9.76 8.33
C PRO A 3 10.98 9.39 9.69
N ILE A 4 11.09 10.38 10.58
CA ILE A 4 11.55 10.19 11.96
C ILE A 4 10.49 9.37 12.68
N ARG A 5 10.86 8.14 13.07
CA ARG A 5 9.97 7.23 13.79
C ARG A 5 9.87 7.63 15.27
N PRO A 6 8.67 7.64 15.87
CA PRO A 6 8.52 7.91 17.30
C PRO A 6 9.21 6.83 18.13
N GLN A 7 9.75 7.21 19.30
CA GLN A 7 10.62 6.37 20.14
C GLN A 7 9.99 5.02 20.52
N SER A 8 8.66 4.96 20.71
CA SER A 8 7.93 3.72 20.98
C SER A 8 7.98 2.71 19.82
N SER A 9 7.99 3.19 18.58
CA SER A 9 8.02 2.33 17.38
C SER A 9 9.40 1.72 17.13
N ARG A 10 10.49 2.47 17.41
CA ARG A 10 11.87 1.95 17.37
C ARG A 10 12.04 0.79 18.36
N ASN A 11 11.56 0.98 19.59
CA ASN A 11 11.59 -0.04 20.63
C ASN A 11 10.82 -1.32 20.24
N SER A 12 9.75 -1.21 19.45
CA SER A 12 8.97 -2.38 18.99
C SER A 12 9.72 -3.20 17.95
N ILE A 13 10.38 -2.52 17.00
CA ILE A 13 11.16 -3.16 15.92
C ILE A 13 12.39 -3.85 16.49
N GLU A 14 13.10 -3.21 17.41
CA GLU A 14 14.26 -3.79 18.08
C GLU A 14 13.88 -5.05 18.87
N LYS A 15 12.74 -5.03 19.57
CA LYS A 15 12.19 -6.21 20.24
C LYS A 15 11.87 -7.32 19.25
N GLU A 16 11.25 -7.00 18.12
CA GLU A 16 10.96 -7.99 17.08
C GLU A 16 12.24 -8.60 16.49
N GLY A 17 13.28 -7.80 16.27
CA GLY A 17 14.58 -8.29 15.83
C GLY A 17 15.19 -9.32 16.79
N ARG A 18 15.11 -9.07 18.11
CA ARG A 18 15.57 -10.04 19.13
C ARG A 18 14.75 -11.33 19.13
N ILE A 19 13.45 -11.24 18.89
CA ILE A 19 12.56 -12.40 18.77
C ILE A 19 12.95 -13.24 17.55
N LEU A 20 13.22 -12.62 16.40
CA LEU A 20 13.65 -13.31 15.18
C LEU A 20 14.99 -14.04 15.39
N LEU A 21 15.96 -13.39 16.05
CA LEU A 21 17.23 -14.03 16.43
C LEU A 21 17.02 -15.24 17.36
N ALA A 22 16.11 -15.12 18.32
CA ALA A 22 15.76 -16.23 19.21
C ALA A 22 15.11 -17.40 18.47
N ILE A 23 14.24 -17.13 17.51
CA ILE A 23 13.63 -18.16 16.65
C ILE A 23 14.70 -18.84 15.79
N GLN A 24 15.60 -18.06 15.20
CA GLN A 24 16.69 -18.59 14.38
C GLN A 24 17.62 -19.49 15.18
N ALA A 25 18.00 -19.10 16.40
CA ALA A 25 18.82 -19.93 17.29
C ALA A 25 18.14 -21.27 17.66
N ILE A 26 16.81 -21.27 17.85
CA ILE A 26 16.02 -22.50 18.08
C ILE A 26 15.99 -23.37 16.81
N GLN A 27 15.77 -22.77 15.64
CA GLN A 27 15.74 -23.48 14.36
C GLN A 27 17.11 -24.09 14.01
N ASN A 28 18.19 -23.38 14.31
CA ASN A 28 19.57 -23.86 14.16
C ASN A 28 19.96 -24.93 15.20
N LYS A 29 19.08 -25.26 16.15
CA LYS A 29 19.33 -26.17 17.28
C LYS A 29 20.48 -25.73 18.20
N GLU A 30 20.85 -24.46 18.17
CA GLU A 30 21.82 -23.88 19.13
C GLU A 30 21.25 -23.85 20.55
N ILE A 31 19.92 -23.68 20.64
CA ILE A 31 19.17 -23.67 21.90
C ILE A 31 17.93 -24.53 21.74
N SER A 32 17.79 -25.56 22.57
CA SER A 32 16.64 -26.46 22.54
C SER A 32 15.46 -25.93 23.36
N ALA A 33 15.73 -25.23 24.47
CA ALA A 33 14.71 -24.75 25.38
C ALA A 33 14.23 -23.33 25.04
N ILE A 34 12.92 -23.17 24.79
CA ILE A 34 12.29 -21.86 24.51
C ILE A 34 12.57 -20.85 25.64
N ARG A 35 12.53 -21.30 26.90
CA ARG A 35 12.80 -20.45 28.08
C ARG A 35 14.24 -19.96 28.12
N GLU A 36 15.19 -20.78 27.68
CA GLU A 36 16.60 -20.41 27.63
C GLU A 36 16.85 -19.38 26.53
N ALA A 37 16.30 -19.60 25.33
CA ALA A 37 16.36 -18.64 24.23
C ALA A 37 15.74 -17.30 24.65
N ALA A 38 14.58 -17.31 25.30
CA ALA A 38 13.93 -16.12 25.81
C ALA A 38 14.84 -15.32 26.77
N ARG A 39 15.54 -16.02 27.68
CA ARG A 39 16.49 -15.38 28.61
C ARG A 39 17.71 -14.80 27.89
N ARG A 40 18.33 -15.57 26.99
CA ARG A 40 19.54 -15.18 26.26
C ARG A 40 19.31 -13.95 25.37
N PHE A 41 18.16 -13.90 24.70
CA PHE A 41 17.80 -12.80 23.81
C PHE A 41 16.99 -11.69 24.50
N GLN A 42 16.77 -11.78 25.82
CA GLN A 42 16.02 -10.80 26.62
C GLN A 42 14.63 -10.49 26.06
N VAL A 43 13.88 -11.55 25.68
CA VAL A 43 12.51 -11.45 25.18
C VAL A 43 11.55 -12.22 26.10
N PRO A 44 10.28 -11.79 26.24
CA PRO A 44 9.31 -12.55 27.01
C PRO A 44 9.06 -13.94 26.40
N GLU A 45 9.11 -14.99 27.23
CA GLU A 45 8.88 -16.38 26.80
C GLU A 45 7.52 -16.55 26.11
N SER A 46 6.49 -15.87 26.62
CA SER A 46 5.13 -15.89 26.07
C SER A 46 5.09 -15.34 24.63
N THR A 47 5.80 -14.25 24.35
CA THR A 47 5.87 -13.65 23.02
C THR A 47 6.64 -14.54 22.05
N LEU A 48 7.76 -15.13 22.49
CA LEU A 48 8.54 -16.07 21.69
C LEU A 48 7.73 -17.32 21.33
N ARG A 49 7.00 -17.89 22.31
CA ARG A 49 6.11 -19.04 22.09
C ARG A 49 4.97 -18.72 21.12
N THR A 50 4.39 -17.54 21.24
CA THR A 50 3.34 -17.02 20.34
C THR A 50 3.86 -16.90 18.90
N ARG A 51 5.09 -16.43 18.73
CA ARG A 51 5.75 -16.30 17.42
C ARG A 51 6.10 -17.65 16.79
N LEU A 52 6.60 -18.59 17.59
CA LEU A 52 6.85 -19.98 17.13
C LEU A 52 5.57 -20.69 16.68
N ARG A 53 4.40 -20.31 17.22
CA ARG A 53 3.08 -20.78 16.76
C ARG A 53 2.62 -20.13 15.44
N GLY A 54 3.43 -19.25 14.84
CA GLY A 54 3.15 -18.64 13.55
C GLY A 54 2.44 -17.28 13.60
N ILE A 55 2.27 -16.68 14.78
CA ILE A 55 1.68 -15.33 14.88
C ILE A 55 2.73 -14.29 14.48
N THR A 56 2.45 -13.54 13.41
CA THR A 56 3.37 -12.56 12.82
C THR A 56 3.40 -11.23 13.57
N PHE A 57 4.41 -10.42 13.27
CA PHE A 57 4.56 -9.09 13.84
C PHE A 57 3.42 -8.18 13.42
N ARG A 58 2.73 -7.55 14.39
CA ARG A 58 1.52 -6.78 14.10
C ARG A 58 1.75 -5.63 13.13
N ALA A 59 2.94 -5.03 13.11
CA ALA A 59 3.24 -3.94 12.18
C ALA A 59 3.42 -4.41 10.73
N GLU A 60 3.76 -5.69 10.54
CA GLU A 60 3.85 -6.34 9.22
C GLU A 60 2.52 -6.98 8.83
N THR A 61 1.70 -7.39 9.80
CA THR A 61 0.37 -7.93 9.54
C THR A 61 -0.56 -6.84 9.00
N ARG A 62 -1.23 -7.13 7.89
CA ARG A 62 -2.30 -6.28 7.36
C ARG A 62 -3.36 -6.01 8.42
N ALA A 63 -3.84 -4.77 8.50
CA ALA A 63 -4.90 -4.40 9.41
C ALA A 63 -6.22 -5.13 9.07
N ASN A 64 -7.11 -5.25 10.04
CA ASN A 64 -8.43 -5.84 9.81
C ASN A 64 -9.32 -4.85 9.04
N GLY A 65 -10.30 -5.35 8.29
CA GLY A 65 -11.31 -4.50 7.63
C GLY A 65 -11.02 -4.13 6.17
N HIS A 66 -9.99 -4.73 5.54
CA HIS A 66 -9.84 -4.65 4.09
C HIS A 66 -10.94 -5.46 3.40
N LYS A 67 -11.70 -4.83 2.51
CA LYS A 67 -12.75 -5.51 1.72
C LYS A 67 -12.16 -6.33 0.58
N LEU A 68 -11.11 -5.81 -0.05
CA LEU A 68 -10.37 -6.48 -1.12
C LEU A 68 -9.15 -7.22 -0.55
N THR A 69 -8.82 -8.35 -1.16
CA THR A 69 -7.56 -9.06 -0.95
C THR A 69 -6.38 -8.22 -1.43
N GLN A 70 -5.17 -8.61 -1.03
CA GLN A 70 -3.95 -7.93 -1.45
C GLN A 70 -3.79 -7.98 -2.98
N ILE A 71 -4.06 -9.13 -3.58
CA ILE A 71 -3.97 -9.35 -5.04
C ILE A 71 -5.00 -8.50 -5.79
N GLU A 72 -6.23 -8.40 -5.27
CA GLU A 72 -7.26 -7.55 -5.87
C GLU A 72 -6.90 -6.06 -5.79
N GLU A 73 -6.37 -5.58 -4.65
CA GLU A 73 -5.90 -4.19 -4.53
C GLU A 73 -4.72 -3.89 -5.47
N GLU A 74 -3.77 -4.81 -5.60
CA GLU A 74 -2.63 -4.69 -6.52
C GLU A 74 -3.08 -4.69 -7.99
N SER A 75 -4.05 -5.54 -8.33
CA SER A 75 -4.62 -5.58 -9.68
C SER A 75 -5.36 -4.29 -10.01
N LEU A 76 -6.13 -3.76 -9.05
CA LEU A 76 -6.81 -2.46 -9.20
C LEU A 76 -5.80 -1.32 -9.35
N GLN A 77 -4.70 -1.33 -8.58
CA GLN A 77 -3.62 -0.36 -8.73
C GLN A 77 -2.99 -0.41 -10.12
N LYS A 78 -2.64 -1.60 -10.61
CA LYS A 78 -2.08 -1.79 -11.96
C LYS A 78 -3.05 -1.31 -13.04
N TRP A 79 -4.34 -1.58 -12.88
CA TRP A 79 -5.38 -1.10 -13.79
C TRP A 79 -5.45 0.42 -13.83
N ILE A 80 -5.40 1.11 -12.67
CA ILE A 80 -5.37 2.58 -12.59
C ILE A 80 -4.13 3.13 -13.31
N LEU A 81 -2.94 2.58 -13.04
CA LEU A 81 -1.69 3.02 -13.67
C LEU A 81 -1.71 2.80 -15.20
N SER A 82 -2.28 1.69 -15.66
CA SER A 82 -2.47 1.42 -17.09
C SER A 82 -3.45 2.38 -17.74
N MET A 83 -4.48 2.85 -17.03
CA MET A 83 -5.39 3.87 -17.55
C MET A 83 -4.69 5.24 -17.65
N ASP A 84 -3.92 5.61 -16.62
CA ASP A 84 -3.16 6.85 -16.58
C ASP A 84 -2.10 6.92 -17.69
N SER A 85 -1.38 5.83 -17.96
CA SER A 85 -0.39 5.77 -19.05
C SER A 85 -1.00 5.98 -20.45
N ARG A 86 -2.30 5.75 -20.61
CA ARG A 86 -3.07 6.01 -21.84
C ARG A 86 -3.70 7.41 -21.85
N GLY A 87 -3.34 8.27 -20.90
CA GLY A 87 -3.87 9.63 -20.78
C GLY A 87 -5.28 9.71 -20.19
N SER A 88 -5.79 8.61 -19.62
CA SER A 88 -7.14 8.54 -19.06
C SER A 88 -7.11 8.24 -17.57
N ALA A 89 -7.03 9.26 -16.71
CA ALA A 89 -7.09 9.05 -15.27
C ALA A 89 -8.53 8.74 -14.80
N PRO A 90 -8.80 7.58 -14.16
CA PRO A 90 -10.13 7.25 -13.67
C PRO A 90 -10.57 8.20 -12.54
N ARG A 91 -11.86 8.55 -12.55
CA ARG A 91 -12.47 9.28 -11.45
C ARG A 91 -12.61 8.38 -10.21
N PRO A 92 -12.63 8.94 -8.99
CA PRO A 92 -12.86 8.15 -7.78
C PRO A 92 -14.16 7.33 -7.81
N SER A 93 -15.22 7.80 -8.49
CA SER A 93 -16.45 7.02 -8.69
C SER A 93 -16.20 5.75 -9.49
N THR A 94 -15.47 5.85 -10.60
CA THR A 94 -15.12 4.72 -11.47
C THR A 94 -14.24 3.69 -10.75
N VAL A 95 -13.29 4.15 -9.93
CA VAL A 95 -12.47 3.26 -9.09
C VAL A 95 -13.35 2.52 -8.07
N ARG A 96 -14.34 3.21 -7.49
CA ARG A 96 -15.31 2.60 -6.56
C ARG A 96 -16.17 1.53 -7.25
N GLU A 97 -16.66 1.82 -8.44
CA GLU A 97 -17.44 0.88 -9.26
C GLU A 97 -16.62 -0.35 -9.63
N MET A 98 -15.36 -0.18 -10.06
CA MET A 98 -14.47 -1.29 -10.36
C MET A 98 -14.21 -2.17 -9.13
N ALA A 99 -14.00 -1.55 -7.95
CA ALA A 99 -13.84 -2.30 -6.71
C ALA A 99 -15.10 -3.10 -6.33
N ASN A 100 -16.29 -2.52 -6.52
CA ASN A 100 -17.56 -3.22 -6.31
C ASN A 100 -17.76 -4.37 -7.30
N LEU A 101 -17.38 -4.17 -8.57
CA LEU A 101 -17.45 -5.22 -9.59
C LEU A 101 -16.57 -6.41 -9.22
N LEU A 102 -15.35 -6.18 -8.72
CA LEU A 102 -14.48 -7.24 -8.22
C LEU A 102 -15.12 -8.01 -7.05
N LEU A 103 -15.74 -7.30 -6.10
CA LEU A 103 -16.44 -7.91 -4.97
C LEU A 103 -17.66 -8.73 -5.40
N GLU A 104 -18.42 -8.24 -6.38
CA GLU A 104 -19.57 -8.94 -6.94
C GLU A 104 -19.15 -10.24 -7.65
N LYS A 105 -18.08 -10.19 -8.45
CA LYS A 105 -17.54 -11.39 -9.13
C LYS A 105 -16.99 -12.43 -8.17
N ARG A 106 -16.62 -12.03 -6.95
CA ARG A 106 -16.21 -12.95 -5.89
C ARG A 106 -17.36 -13.81 -5.36
N GLY A 107 -18.62 -13.43 -5.63
CA GLY A 107 -19.80 -14.23 -5.26
C GLY A 107 -20.04 -14.35 -3.76
N THR A 108 -19.55 -13.40 -2.96
CA THR A 108 -19.75 -13.44 -1.50
C THR A 108 -21.16 -12.97 -1.14
N THR A 109 -21.91 -13.79 -0.40
CA THR A 109 -23.20 -13.44 0.20
C THR A 109 -23.00 -13.05 1.67
N PRO A 110 -23.51 -11.90 2.14
CA PRO A 110 -24.20 -10.82 1.42
C PRO A 110 -23.26 -9.99 0.53
N VAL A 111 -23.82 -9.31 -0.47
CA VAL A 111 -23.07 -8.45 -1.39
C VAL A 111 -22.38 -7.34 -0.61
N VAL A 112 -21.05 -7.42 -0.51
CA VAL A 112 -20.25 -6.41 0.17
C VAL A 112 -19.94 -5.30 -0.82
N SER A 113 -20.37 -4.07 -0.54
CA SER A 113 -19.99 -2.88 -1.30
C SER A 113 -18.93 -2.07 -0.57
N VAL A 114 -18.08 -1.33 -1.29
CA VAL A 114 -17.11 -0.42 -0.67
C VAL A 114 -17.77 0.88 -0.19
N GLY A 115 -17.26 1.45 0.91
CA GLY A 115 -17.81 2.68 1.49
C GLY A 115 -17.47 3.95 0.71
N LYS A 116 -18.13 5.07 1.03
CA LYS A 116 -17.92 6.38 0.38
C LYS A 116 -16.44 6.82 0.38
N ASN A 117 -15.76 6.68 1.52
CA ASN A 117 -14.37 7.12 1.72
C ASN A 117 -13.34 6.02 1.36
N TRP A 118 -13.77 4.88 0.83
CA TRP A 118 -12.86 3.77 0.58
C TRP A 118 -11.79 4.13 -0.45
N VAL A 119 -12.14 4.86 -1.50
CA VAL A 119 -11.19 5.24 -2.57
C VAL A 119 -10.12 6.21 -2.07
N THR A 120 -10.49 7.17 -1.20
CA THR A 120 -9.52 8.10 -0.61
C THR A 120 -8.52 7.38 0.28
N GLU A 121 -8.99 6.41 1.08
CA GLU A 121 -8.10 5.56 1.90
C GLU A 121 -7.29 4.58 1.04
N PHE A 122 -7.85 4.06 -0.04
CA PHE A 122 -7.13 3.24 -1.02
C PHE A 122 -5.95 4.00 -1.62
N VAL A 123 -6.16 5.24 -2.07
CA VAL A 123 -5.08 6.08 -2.61
C VAL A 123 -4.03 6.40 -1.55
N LYS A 124 -4.42 6.76 -0.33
CA LYS A 124 -3.48 7.03 0.78
C LYS A 124 -2.55 5.84 1.08
N ARG A 125 -3.05 4.62 0.96
CA ARG A 125 -2.28 3.39 1.22
C ARG A 125 -1.30 3.03 0.09
N HIS A 126 -1.54 3.54 -1.12
CA HIS A 126 -0.74 3.22 -2.30
C HIS A 126 0.08 4.44 -2.74
N PRO A 127 1.36 4.56 -2.34
CA PRO A 127 2.16 5.76 -2.60
C PRO A 127 2.41 6.04 -4.09
N LEU A 128 2.22 5.04 -4.95
CA LEU A 128 2.29 5.19 -6.42
C LEU A 128 1.07 5.92 -7.00
N LEU A 129 -0.01 6.05 -6.22
CA LEU A 129 -1.25 6.69 -6.67
C LEU A 129 -1.37 8.07 -6.01
N SER A 130 -1.78 9.06 -6.81
CA SER A 130 -2.09 10.39 -6.32
C SER A 130 -3.31 10.93 -7.04
N SER A 131 -4.22 11.55 -6.29
CA SER A 131 -5.35 12.25 -6.87
C SER A 131 -4.92 13.64 -7.35
N ARG A 132 -5.23 13.99 -8.59
CA ARG A 132 -5.05 15.34 -9.13
C ARG A 132 -6.36 15.89 -9.68
N PHE A 133 -6.57 17.19 -9.52
CA PHE A 133 -7.67 17.89 -10.19
C PHE A 133 -7.30 18.12 -11.65
N SER A 134 -8.21 17.76 -12.56
CA SER A 134 -8.07 18.14 -13.96
C SER A 134 -8.21 19.65 -14.08
N LYS A 135 -7.16 20.32 -14.55
CA LYS A 135 -7.22 21.74 -14.90
C LYS A 135 -7.71 21.84 -16.34
N ARG A 136 -8.68 22.73 -16.57
CA ARG A 136 -9.09 23.07 -17.93
C ARG A 136 -7.86 23.66 -18.64
N TYR A 137 -7.63 23.22 -19.87
CA TYR A 137 -6.58 23.79 -20.69
C TYR A 137 -6.83 25.29 -20.91
N ASN A 138 -5.79 26.13 -20.83
CA ASN A 138 -5.97 27.56 -21.05
C ASN A 138 -6.33 27.80 -22.53
N TYR A 139 -7.48 28.43 -22.75
CA TYR A 139 -8.00 28.69 -24.09
C TYR A 139 -7.10 29.60 -24.92
N GLU A 140 -6.49 30.61 -24.29
CA GLU A 140 -5.55 31.50 -24.98
C GLU A 140 -4.32 30.73 -25.44
N ARG A 141 -3.82 29.81 -24.60
CA ARG A 141 -2.71 28.93 -24.96
C ARG A 141 -3.06 28.03 -26.15
N ALA A 142 -4.26 27.47 -26.17
CA ALA A 142 -4.73 26.67 -27.29
C ALA A 142 -4.76 27.45 -28.61
N LYS A 143 -5.10 28.75 -28.58
CA LYS A 143 -5.06 29.61 -29.77
C LYS A 143 -3.65 29.89 -30.27
N CYS A 144 -2.69 30.02 -29.35
CA CYS A 144 -1.28 30.27 -29.68
C CYS A 144 -0.53 29.00 -30.13
N GLU A 145 -1.13 27.82 -30.04
CA GLU A 145 -0.55 26.54 -30.48
C GLU A 145 -0.89 26.18 -31.94
N ASP A 146 -1.37 27.15 -32.72
CA ASP A 146 -1.54 26.97 -34.17
C ASP A 146 -0.17 26.67 -34.81
N PRO A 147 -0.01 25.50 -35.50
CA PRO A 147 1.24 25.12 -36.14
C PRO A 147 1.81 26.18 -37.08
N LYS A 148 0.95 26.98 -37.72
CA LYS A 148 1.38 28.07 -38.59
C LYS A 148 2.06 29.18 -37.80
N VAL A 149 1.43 29.62 -36.70
CA VAL A 149 1.95 30.68 -35.82
C VAL A 149 3.26 30.25 -35.16
N ILE A 150 3.35 28.99 -34.71
CA ILE A 150 4.60 28.44 -34.15
C ILE A 150 5.69 28.37 -35.22
N GLY A 151 5.37 27.87 -36.43
CA GLY A 151 6.33 27.73 -37.52
C GLY A 151 6.87 29.08 -37.99
N GLU A 152 6.00 30.08 -38.15
CA GLU A 152 6.39 31.45 -38.50
C GLU A 152 7.32 32.08 -37.47
N TRP A 153 7.07 31.87 -36.17
CA TRP A 153 7.96 32.37 -35.10
C TRP A 153 9.36 31.76 -35.17
N PHE A 154 9.48 30.44 -35.36
CA PHE A 154 10.78 29.76 -35.48
C PHE A 154 11.53 30.11 -36.77
N ASN A 155 10.84 30.55 -37.82
CA ASN A 155 11.48 31.01 -39.06
C ASN A 155 11.93 32.48 -38.99
N LEU A 156 11.39 33.26 -38.04
CA LEU A 156 11.72 34.68 -37.82
C LEU A 156 12.92 34.89 -36.88
N VAL A 157 13.27 33.88 -36.08
CA VAL A 157 14.46 33.84 -35.20
C VAL A 157 15.61 33.18 -35.93
#